data_AF-A0A135W4N7-F1
#
_entry.id   AF-A0A135W4N7-F1
#
_cell.length_a   1.000
_cell.length_b   1.000
_cell.length_c   1.000
_cell.angle_alpha   90.00
_cell.angle_beta   90.00
_cell.angle_gamma   90.00
#
_symmetry.space_group_name_H-M   'P 1'
#
loop_
_entity.id
_entity.type
_entity.pdbx_description
1 polymer ?
#
loop_
_entity_poly.entity_id
_entity_poly.type
_entity_poly.pdbx_seq_one_letter_code
_entity_poly.pdbx_strand_id
1 'polypeptide(L)'
;MSIRVKFLMPCVLVSAMAFSQDSVSGYVFEDSNNNQKKENREKGVEGVAVSNGVQVVLTDKNGRYSLPVQEDQTVFVIKPSGYQTALNSNNLPQFYYHHKPKGSPADFKYKGTAPTGALPKELNFPLYKKEESKNFDILVFGDPQPYTEKELDYFRRGIVNEVKNTKKNAVLGISLGDLVGDNLSLQKPYADVMKEIGLPWYNVMGNHDMNYDAKEDRFSDETFENNFGPANYSFNYGNVHFIILDDILYPDPRDGKGYWGGFREDQLKFIENDLKLVDKNKLIVISFHIPLEHNNEDNFRNADRQKLFDFLNPFENVLLLSAHTHIQQQIFYTKKSGWNGAKDLHEYNVGTTCGDWYSGTPDDAGLPTSTMRDGTAKGYSFISFTDNQYKVKYRTAGKPEDYQIKLYIPKVIPHPSKTSAKILANFFMGSKKDKVEYRIDNGNWEEMEYDEAVDPNFALSVFKWDSTQNLFPGRRPSNPELSKHIWTAGFPKKLALGKHKLEVRAADMYGNQFTASEEFEVQNPVLIP
;
A
#
# COMPACT_ATOMS: atom_id res chain seq x y z
N MET A 1 -44.08 69.02 36.28
CA MET A 1 -44.32 68.14 35.11
C MET A 1 -43.01 67.42 34.80
N SER A 2 -42.86 66.16 35.23
CA SER A 2 -41.63 65.38 35.05
C SER A 2 -41.94 64.17 34.18
N ILE A 3 -41.41 64.13 32.97
CA ILE A 3 -41.60 63.03 32.02
C ILE A 3 -40.49 62.00 32.26
N ARG A 4 -40.88 60.80 32.72
CA ARG A 4 -39.99 59.64 32.87
C ARG A 4 -39.87 58.93 31.53
N VAL A 5 -38.66 58.85 30.98
CA VAL A 5 -38.31 57.99 29.84
C VAL A 5 -37.99 56.60 30.38
N LYS A 6 -38.72 55.57 29.90
CA LYS A 6 -38.42 54.15 30.17
C LYS A 6 -37.49 53.64 29.07
N PHE A 7 -36.29 53.20 29.44
CA PHE A 7 -35.42 52.39 28.58
C PHE A 7 -35.90 50.93 28.63
N LEU A 8 -36.28 50.37 27.48
CA LEU A 8 -36.39 48.92 27.30
C LEU A 8 -35.04 48.40 26.79
N MET A 9 -34.47 47.43 27.50
CA MET A 9 -33.25 46.73 27.12
C MET A 9 -33.65 45.34 26.60
N PRO A 10 -33.39 45.00 25.32
CA PRO A 10 -33.71 43.69 24.80
C PRO A 10 -32.62 42.70 25.25
N CYS A 11 -32.96 41.78 26.16
CA CYS A 11 -32.14 40.61 26.44
C CYS A 11 -32.16 39.68 25.22
N VAL A 12 -31.10 39.71 24.43
CA VAL A 12 -30.82 38.66 23.43
C VAL A 12 -30.32 37.44 24.19
N LEU A 13 -31.19 36.45 24.37
CA LEU A 13 -30.81 35.10 24.80
C LEU A 13 -30.08 34.42 23.64
N VAL A 14 -28.75 34.46 23.67
CA VAL A 14 -27.91 33.59 22.83
C VAL A 14 -27.98 32.20 23.44
N SER A 15 -28.84 31.36 22.88
CA SER A 15 -28.86 29.91 23.17
C SER A 15 -27.58 29.30 22.61
N ALA A 16 -26.52 29.25 23.40
CA ALA A 16 -25.38 28.40 23.09
C ALA A 16 -25.87 26.95 23.16
N MET A 17 -26.10 26.33 22.00
CA MET A 17 -26.23 24.87 21.93
C MET A 17 -24.85 24.28 22.27
N ALA A 18 -24.63 24.04 23.55
CA ALA A 18 -23.56 23.17 24.01
C ALA A 18 -23.96 21.74 23.62
N PHE A 19 -23.43 21.24 22.52
CA PHE A 19 -23.44 19.81 22.27
C PHE A 19 -22.62 19.17 23.40
N SER A 20 -23.27 18.37 24.24
CA SER A 20 -22.59 17.54 25.24
C SER A 20 -21.69 16.58 24.49
N GLN A 21 -20.39 16.86 24.46
CA GLN A 21 -19.42 15.93 23.91
C GLN A 21 -19.23 14.84 24.95
N ASP A 22 -19.61 13.61 24.62
CA ASP A 22 -19.37 12.46 25.48
C ASP A 22 -17.85 12.27 25.65
N SER A 23 -17.46 11.67 26.76
CA SER A 23 -16.04 11.35 27.01
C SER A 23 -15.89 9.85 27.24
N VAL A 24 -14.86 9.29 26.62
CA VAL A 24 -14.42 7.92 26.84
C VAL A 24 -13.18 7.94 27.73
N SER A 25 -13.10 7.03 28.67
CA SER A 25 -11.93 6.88 29.54
C SER A 25 -11.66 5.41 29.79
N GLY A 26 -10.41 5.09 30.10
CA GLY A 26 -10.03 3.78 30.58
C GLY A 26 -8.52 3.64 30.67
N TYR A 27 -8.02 2.42 30.54
CA TYR A 27 -6.63 2.08 30.78
C TYR A 27 -6.00 1.34 29.62
N VAL A 28 -4.76 1.72 29.30
CA VAL A 28 -3.83 0.83 28.59
C VAL A 28 -3.02 0.10 29.65
N PHE A 29 -2.96 -1.23 29.56
CA PHE A 29 -2.35 -2.05 30.61
C PHE A 29 -1.62 -3.25 30.05
N GLU A 30 -0.65 -3.75 30.83
CA GLU A 30 0.05 -4.99 30.54
C GLU A 30 -0.81 -6.17 30.99
N ASP A 31 -1.45 -6.84 30.03
CA ASP A 31 -2.28 -8.03 30.27
C ASP A 31 -1.36 -9.23 30.50
N SER A 32 -1.13 -9.53 31.77
CA SER A 32 -0.13 -10.50 32.22
C SER A 32 -0.63 -11.94 32.18
N ASN A 33 -1.94 -12.14 32.09
CA ASN A 33 -2.58 -13.46 32.13
C ASN A 33 -3.31 -13.83 30.83
N ASN A 34 -3.32 -12.92 29.84
CA ASN A 34 -3.91 -13.09 28.52
C ASN A 34 -5.45 -13.26 28.52
N ASN A 35 -6.15 -12.62 29.47
CA ASN A 35 -7.60 -12.69 29.57
C ASN A 35 -8.33 -11.45 29.02
N GLN A 36 -7.58 -10.43 28.55
CA GLN A 36 -8.05 -9.17 27.97
C GLN A 36 -8.91 -8.31 28.91
N LYS A 37 -8.87 -8.57 30.22
CA LYS A 37 -9.66 -7.84 31.22
C LYS A 37 -8.72 -7.17 32.21
N LYS A 38 -8.85 -5.86 32.36
CA LYS A 38 -8.06 -5.09 33.34
C LYS A 38 -8.33 -5.61 34.75
N GLU A 39 -7.30 -6.15 35.39
CA GLU A 39 -7.34 -6.53 36.81
C GLU A 39 -6.49 -5.60 37.68
N ASN A 40 -6.79 -5.52 38.99
CA ASN A 40 -6.09 -4.64 39.93
C ASN A 40 -4.57 -4.89 40.00
N ARG A 41 -4.13 -6.13 39.78
CA ARG A 41 -2.71 -6.53 39.81
C ARG A 41 -1.95 -6.14 38.55
N GLU A 42 -2.66 -5.80 37.47
CA GLU A 42 -2.04 -5.53 36.18
C GLU A 42 -1.60 -4.09 36.08
N LYS A 43 -0.36 -3.91 35.65
CA LYS A 43 0.28 -2.62 35.59
C LYS A 43 -0.27 -1.83 34.40
N GLY A 44 -0.67 -0.58 34.63
CA GLY A 44 -0.93 0.34 33.55
C GLY A 44 0.36 0.72 32.80
N VAL A 45 0.24 1.00 31.50
CA VAL A 45 1.38 1.39 30.67
C VAL A 45 1.32 2.90 30.45
N GLU A 46 2.29 3.62 31.00
CA GLU A 46 2.43 5.08 30.88
C GLU A 46 2.91 5.49 29.49
N GLY A 47 2.50 6.68 29.04
CA GLY A 47 3.03 7.30 27.83
C GLY A 47 2.60 6.60 26.53
N VAL A 48 1.55 5.77 26.58
CA VAL A 48 0.97 5.15 25.39
C VAL A 48 -0.03 6.11 24.76
N ALA A 49 0.09 6.32 23.46
CA ALA A 49 -0.83 7.17 22.73
C ALA A 49 -2.17 6.45 22.47
N VAL A 50 -3.28 7.16 22.70
CA VAL A 50 -4.65 6.72 22.44
C VAL A 50 -5.33 7.81 21.61
N SER A 51 -6.07 7.40 20.58
CA SER A 51 -6.72 8.31 19.63
C SER A 51 -8.22 8.02 19.52
N ASN A 52 -8.99 9.06 19.18
CA ASN A 52 -10.40 8.95 18.76
C ASN A 52 -10.57 9.15 17.24
N GLY A 53 -9.47 9.02 16.47
CA GLY A 53 -9.44 9.30 15.03
C GLY A 53 -9.21 10.78 14.69
N VAL A 54 -9.00 11.66 15.68
CA VAL A 54 -8.67 13.09 15.47
C VAL A 54 -7.63 13.58 16.48
N GLN A 55 -7.93 13.41 17.76
CA GLN A 55 -7.06 13.80 18.87
C GLN A 55 -6.24 12.62 19.34
N VAL A 56 -5.02 12.89 19.77
CA VAL A 56 -4.12 11.89 20.36
C VAL A 56 -3.70 12.35 21.75
N VAL A 57 -3.92 11.51 22.76
CA VAL A 57 -3.49 11.76 24.15
C VAL A 57 -2.57 10.65 24.62
N LEU A 58 -1.70 10.96 25.59
CA LEU A 58 -0.84 9.97 26.25
C LEU A 58 -1.50 9.50 27.54
N THR A 59 -1.35 8.21 27.84
CA THR A 59 -1.73 7.65 29.14
C THR A 59 -0.87 8.22 30.27
N ASP A 60 -1.47 8.38 31.44
CA ASP A 60 -0.77 8.79 32.65
C ASP A 60 0.11 7.68 33.25
N LYS A 61 0.79 7.96 34.37
CA LYS A 61 1.64 7.00 35.10
C LYS A 61 0.95 5.68 35.52
N ASN A 62 -0.38 5.67 35.58
CA ASN A 62 -1.19 4.50 35.90
C ASN A 62 -1.79 3.85 34.65
N GLY A 63 -1.40 4.28 33.45
CA GLY A 63 -1.96 3.82 32.18
C GLY A 63 -3.32 4.41 31.83
N ARG A 64 -3.83 5.40 32.58
CA ARG A 64 -5.16 5.95 32.38
C ARG A 64 -5.18 7.00 31.27
N TYR A 65 -6.22 7.01 30.46
CA TYR A 65 -6.49 8.07 29.47
C TYR A 65 -7.93 8.57 29.55
N SER A 66 -8.17 9.74 28.97
CA SER A 66 -9.51 10.30 28.75
C SER A 66 -9.50 11.10 27.45
N LEU A 67 -10.52 10.90 26.62
CA LEU A 67 -10.71 11.57 25.34
C LEU A 67 -12.17 11.98 25.22
N PRO A 68 -12.49 13.11 24.58
CA PRO A 68 -13.82 13.29 24.07
C PRO A 68 -14.10 12.31 22.93
N VAL A 69 -15.34 11.93 22.72
CA VAL A 69 -15.75 11.02 21.64
C VAL A 69 -17.09 11.46 21.08
N GLN A 70 -17.28 11.29 19.78
CA GLN A 70 -18.52 11.56 19.07
C GLN A 70 -19.06 10.26 18.46
N GLU A 71 -20.36 10.21 18.17
CA GLU A 71 -20.94 9.11 17.40
C GLU A 71 -20.15 8.94 16.08
N ASP A 72 -20.02 7.70 15.64
CA ASP A 72 -19.30 7.26 14.43
C ASP A 72 -17.75 7.37 14.50
N GLN A 73 -17.17 7.76 15.65
CA GLN A 73 -15.72 7.71 15.84
C GLN A 73 -15.22 6.34 16.31
N THR A 74 -13.97 6.04 15.96
CA THR A 74 -13.25 4.85 16.47
C THR A 74 -12.19 5.27 17.47
N VAL A 75 -12.22 4.67 18.66
CA VAL A 75 -11.22 4.87 19.70
C VAL A 75 -10.19 3.75 19.63
N PHE A 76 -8.91 4.06 19.55
CA PHE A 76 -7.86 3.05 19.38
C PHE A 76 -6.56 3.40 20.08
N VAL A 77 -5.82 2.36 20.50
CA VAL A 77 -4.47 2.49 21.05
C VAL A 77 -3.43 2.47 19.93
N ILE A 78 -2.51 3.43 19.94
CA ILE A 78 -1.34 3.43 19.06
C ILE A 78 -0.28 2.55 19.73
N LYS A 79 -0.24 1.28 19.30
CA LYS A 79 0.61 0.26 19.90
C LYS A 79 2.08 0.75 19.99
N PRO A 80 2.68 0.82 21.19
CA PRO A 80 4.06 1.24 21.35
C PRO A 80 5.04 0.11 20.98
N SER A 81 6.28 0.44 20.63
CA SER A 81 7.32 -0.56 20.40
C SER A 81 7.57 -1.39 21.67
N GLY A 82 7.96 -2.66 21.50
CA GLY A 82 8.17 -3.60 22.63
C GLY A 82 6.88 -4.25 23.16
N TYR A 83 5.76 -4.04 22.47
CA TYR A 83 4.47 -4.61 22.81
C TYR A 83 3.78 -5.22 21.58
N GLN A 84 2.79 -6.06 21.80
CA GLN A 84 1.83 -6.50 20.79
C GLN A 84 0.40 -6.37 21.32
N THR A 85 -0.55 -6.29 20.41
CA THR A 85 -1.99 -6.34 20.71
C THR A 85 -2.49 -7.78 20.60
N ALA A 86 -3.69 -8.04 21.11
CA ALA A 86 -4.37 -9.30 20.81
C ALA A 86 -4.62 -9.42 19.30
N LEU A 87 -4.74 -10.65 18.82
CA LEU A 87 -5.13 -10.96 17.44
C LEU A 87 -6.46 -11.70 17.45
N ASN A 88 -7.31 -11.43 16.47
CA ASN A 88 -8.52 -12.23 16.26
C ASN A 88 -8.20 -13.55 15.52
N SER A 89 -9.24 -14.31 15.20
CA SER A 89 -9.13 -15.59 14.49
C SER A 89 -8.50 -15.51 13.10
N ASN A 90 -8.42 -14.33 12.49
CA ASN A 90 -7.84 -14.06 11.17
C ASN A 90 -6.45 -13.39 11.25
N ASN A 91 -5.84 -13.37 12.44
CA ASN A 91 -4.59 -12.66 12.73
C ASN A 91 -4.68 -11.14 12.55
N LEU A 92 -5.88 -10.56 12.64
CA LEU A 92 -6.04 -9.10 12.61
C LEU A 92 -5.85 -8.53 14.03
N PRO A 93 -5.02 -7.49 14.20
CA PRO A 93 -4.84 -6.80 15.48
C PRO A 93 -6.16 -6.30 16.10
N GLN A 94 -6.29 -6.42 17.40
CA GLN A 94 -7.44 -5.98 18.19
C GLN A 94 -6.99 -4.87 19.14
N PHE A 95 -7.15 -3.62 18.70
CA PHE A 95 -6.59 -2.43 19.36
C PHE A 95 -7.55 -1.24 19.38
N TYR A 96 -8.82 -1.47 19.03
CA TYR A 96 -9.80 -0.41 18.78
C TYR A 96 -11.19 -0.76 19.33
N TYR A 97 -12.04 0.25 19.37
CA TYR A 97 -13.47 0.18 19.65
C TYR A 97 -14.21 1.19 18.78
N HIS A 98 -15.14 0.74 17.95
CA HIS A 98 -16.03 1.61 17.19
C HIS A 98 -17.10 2.17 18.13
N HIS A 99 -17.27 3.49 18.19
CA HIS A 99 -18.38 4.12 18.90
C HIS A 99 -19.51 4.46 17.93
N LYS A 100 -20.25 3.42 17.52
CA LYS A 100 -21.43 3.52 16.64
C LYS A 100 -22.67 3.05 17.40
N PRO A 101 -23.21 3.85 18.35
CA PRO A 101 -24.29 3.40 19.23
C PRO A 101 -25.56 2.98 18.46
N LYS A 102 -25.77 3.57 17.28
CA LYS A 102 -26.88 3.25 16.36
C LYS A 102 -26.49 2.27 15.24
N GLY A 103 -25.21 1.87 15.18
CA GLY A 103 -24.65 1.09 14.08
C GLY A 103 -24.51 1.90 12.79
N SER A 104 -23.93 1.25 11.78
CA SER A 104 -23.85 1.79 10.41
C SER A 104 -25.23 1.88 9.76
N PRO A 105 -25.37 2.61 8.63
CA PRO A 105 -26.61 2.66 7.86
C PRO A 105 -27.19 1.27 7.57
N ALA A 106 -28.42 1.05 8.03
CA ALA A 106 -29.06 -0.26 8.01
C ALA A 106 -29.51 -0.71 6.61
N ASP A 107 -29.63 0.21 5.65
CA ASP A 107 -30.11 0.00 4.30
C ASP A 107 -29.02 -0.41 3.29
N PHE A 108 -27.74 -0.33 3.68
CA PHE A 108 -26.63 -0.78 2.81
C PHE A 108 -26.78 -2.26 2.46
N LYS A 109 -26.48 -2.61 1.20
CA LYS A 109 -26.42 -3.98 0.68
C LYS A 109 -25.39 -4.80 1.45
N TYR A 110 -24.17 -4.26 1.57
CA TYR A 110 -23.13 -4.83 2.41
C TYR A 110 -23.21 -4.16 3.79
N LYS A 111 -23.45 -4.96 4.83
CA LYS A 111 -23.66 -4.42 6.18
C LYS A 111 -22.34 -3.92 6.75
N GLY A 112 -22.42 -2.80 7.47
CA GLY A 112 -21.34 -2.32 8.33
C GLY A 112 -21.46 -2.84 9.76
N THR A 113 -20.86 -2.10 10.68
CA THR A 113 -20.84 -2.36 12.11
C THR A 113 -22.27 -2.35 12.71
N ALA A 114 -22.60 -3.43 13.42
CA ALA A 114 -23.83 -3.49 14.19
C ALA A 114 -23.85 -2.45 15.32
N PRO A 115 -25.03 -2.05 15.86
CA PRO A 115 -25.12 -1.10 16.97
C PRO A 115 -24.25 -1.52 18.16
N THR A 116 -23.30 -0.65 18.54
CA THR A 116 -22.38 -0.93 19.65
C THR A 116 -23.01 -0.66 21.03
N GLY A 117 -24.17 -0.01 21.04
CA GLY A 117 -24.84 0.45 22.26
C GLY A 117 -24.14 1.65 22.92
N ALA A 118 -24.55 1.95 24.15
CA ALA A 118 -23.97 3.04 24.93
C ALA A 118 -22.48 2.81 25.20
N LEU A 119 -21.72 3.89 25.37
CA LEU A 119 -20.31 3.82 25.74
C LEU A 119 -20.12 2.94 26.98
N PRO A 120 -19.12 2.04 26.99
CA PRO A 120 -18.77 1.33 28.20
C PRO A 120 -18.27 2.33 29.25
N LYS A 121 -18.50 2.02 30.54
CA LYS A 121 -18.00 2.84 31.65
C LYS A 121 -16.48 3.03 31.60
N GLU A 122 -15.80 2.02 31.09
CA GLU A 122 -14.35 1.99 30.95
C GLU A 122 -14.01 1.24 29.66
N LEU A 123 -13.21 1.87 28.80
CA LEU A 123 -12.68 1.27 27.59
C LEU A 123 -11.19 0.98 27.81
N ASN A 124 -10.83 -0.30 27.88
CA ASN A 124 -9.47 -0.72 28.19
C ASN A 124 -8.80 -1.39 27.00
N PHE A 125 -7.49 -1.16 26.86
CA PHE A 125 -6.67 -1.76 25.82
C PHE A 125 -5.57 -2.63 26.45
N PRO A 126 -5.65 -3.97 26.32
CA PRO A 126 -4.59 -4.86 26.77
C PRO A 126 -3.40 -4.79 25.80
N LEU A 127 -2.20 -4.72 26.35
CA LEU A 127 -0.94 -4.89 25.63
C LEU A 127 -0.15 -6.05 26.23
N TYR A 128 0.57 -6.75 25.37
CA TYR A 128 1.43 -7.88 25.76
C TYR A 128 2.87 -7.50 25.48
N LYS A 129 3.75 -7.59 26.48
CA LYS A 129 5.18 -7.37 26.22
C LYS A 129 5.69 -8.35 25.17
N LYS A 130 6.47 -7.82 24.24
CA LYS A 130 7.12 -8.61 23.20
C LYS A 130 8.43 -7.97 22.82
N GLU A 131 9.50 -8.76 22.84
CA GLU A 131 10.76 -8.28 22.28
C GLU A 131 10.62 -8.08 20.78
N GLU A 132 11.02 -6.91 20.31
CA GLU A 132 11.02 -6.54 18.90
C GLU A 132 12.44 -6.32 18.42
N SER A 133 12.80 -6.99 17.34
CA SER A 133 14.06 -6.70 16.67
C SER A 133 13.96 -5.35 15.98
N LYS A 134 15.04 -4.56 16.05
CA LYS A 134 15.21 -3.37 15.20
C LYS A 134 15.55 -3.72 13.74
N ASN A 135 15.88 -4.99 13.49
CA ASN A 135 16.14 -5.54 12.17
C ASN A 135 15.04 -6.57 11.86
N PHE A 136 14.10 -6.20 11.01
CA PHE A 136 12.92 -7.01 10.73
C PHE A 136 12.47 -6.79 9.29
N ASP A 137 11.72 -7.75 8.76
CA ASP A 137 11.07 -7.61 7.46
C ASP A 137 9.56 -7.40 7.65
N ILE A 138 8.91 -6.82 6.65
CA ILE A 138 7.46 -6.92 6.48
C ILE A 138 7.15 -7.39 5.06
N LEU A 139 5.96 -7.95 4.88
CA LEU A 139 5.37 -8.22 3.57
C LEU A 139 4.45 -7.07 3.16
N VAL A 140 4.49 -6.67 1.90
CA VAL A 140 3.59 -5.66 1.34
C VAL A 140 2.97 -6.18 0.05
N PHE A 141 1.64 -6.21 0.01
CA PHE A 141 0.85 -6.63 -1.15
C PHE A 141 0.10 -5.43 -1.73
N GLY A 142 0.27 -5.18 -3.03
CA GLY A 142 -0.66 -4.34 -3.80
C GLY A 142 -1.83 -5.19 -4.31
N ASP A 143 -3.03 -4.62 -4.31
CA ASP A 143 -4.24 -5.04 -5.02
C ASP A 143 -4.42 -6.57 -5.19
N PRO A 144 -4.83 -7.30 -4.14
CA PRO A 144 -5.30 -8.68 -4.30
C PRO A 144 -6.53 -8.77 -5.21
N GLN A 145 -7.49 -7.87 -5.03
CA GLN A 145 -8.62 -7.58 -5.92
C GLN A 145 -9.33 -8.76 -6.62
N PRO A 146 -9.68 -9.87 -5.94
CA PRO A 146 -10.56 -10.87 -6.52
C PRO A 146 -11.99 -10.31 -6.65
N TYR A 147 -12.60 -10.52 -7.81
CA TYR A 147 -14.03 -10.27 -8.08
C TYR A 147 -14.89 -11.50 -7.81
N THR A 148 -14.26 -12.69 -7.76
CA THR A 148 -14.93 -13.99 -7.60
C THR A 148 -14.17 -14.92 -6.65
N GLU A 149 -14.84 -15.94 -6.10
CA GLU A 149 -14.18 -16.99 -5.32
C GLU A 149 -13.09 -17.73 -6.11
N LYS A 150 -13.25 -17.83 -7.44
CA LYS A 150 -12.26 -18.44 -8.33
C LYS A 150 -10.97 -17.61 -8.39
N GLU A 151 -11.10 -16.28 -8.48
CA GLU A 151 -9.94 -15.38 -8.43
C GLU A 151 -9.32 -15.33 -7.05
N LEU A 152 -10.12 -15.48 -5.98
CA LEU A 152 -9.60 -15.66 -4.64
C LEU A 152 -8.78 -16.97 -4.51
N ASP A 153 -9.20 -18.06 -5.18
CA ASP A 153 -8.38 -19.27 -5.31
C ASP A 153 -7.09 -19.02 -6.11
N TYR A 154 -7.14 -18.22 -7.19
CA TYR A 154 -5.94 -17.81 -7.92
C TYR A 154 -4.96 -17.05 -7.02
N PHE A 155 -5.45 -16.09 -6.24
CA PHE A 155 -4.66 -15.36 -5.25
C PHE A 155 -4.03 -16.31 -4.22
N ARG A 156 -4.84 -17.21 -3.65
CA ARG A 156 -4.40 -18.18 -2.64
C ARG A 156 -3.28 -19.07 -3.19
N ARG A 157 -3.48 -19.66 -4.37
CA ARG A 157 -2.51 -20.59 -4.98
C ARG A 157 -1.29 -19.89 -5.54
N GLY A 158 -1.48 -18.72 -6.17
CA GLY A 158 -0.42 -17.98 -6.85
C GLY A 158 0.46 -17.13 -5.93
N ILE A 159 -0.05 -16.68 -4.79
CA ILE A 159 0.66 -15.74 -3.89
C ILE A 159 0.77 -16.33 -2.48
N VAL A 160 -0.36 -16.57 -1.82
CA VAL A 160 -0.37 -16.91 -0.38
C VAL A 160 0.36 -18.21 -0.08
N ASN A 161 0.15 -19.25 -0.89
CA ASN A 161 0.84 -20.54 -0.74
C ASN A 161 2.37 -20.43 -0.86
N GLU A 162 2.86 -19.56 -1.75
CA GLU A 162 4.29 -19.29 -1.85
C GLU A 162 4.79 -18.56 -0.60
N VAL A 163 4.11 -17.46 -0.23
CA VAL A 163 4.49 -16.58 0.89
C VAL A 163 4.61 -17.33 2.21
N LYS A 164 3.73 -18.30 2.48
CA LYS A 164 3.80 -19.17 3.67
C LYS A 164 5.17 -19.80 3.88
N ASN A 165 5.87 -20.11 2.79
CA ASN A 165 7.17 -20.78 2.79
C ASN A 165 8.34 -19.79 2.59
N THR A 166 8.07 -18.53 2.23
CA THR A 166 9.10 -17.56 1.83
C THR A 166 9.14 -16.30 2.69
N LYS A 167 8.22 -16.15 3.64
CA LYS A 167 8.08 -14.98 4.52
C LYS A 167 9.30 -14.63 5.40
N LYS A 168 10.35 -15.47 5.46
CA LYS A 168 11.64 -15.19 6.15
C LYS A 168 11.44 -14.60 7.56
N ASN A 169 12.02 -13.43 7.85
CA ASN A 169 11.95 -12.72 9.12
C ASN A 169 10.79 -11.71 9.15
N ALA A 170 9.77 -11.88 8.30
CA ALA A 170 8.63 -10.99 8.28
C ALA A 170 7.85 -11.11 9.59
N VAL A 171 7.61 -9.96 10.23
CA VAL A 171 6.95 -9.89 11.55
C VAL A 171 5.48 -9.48 11.44
N LEU A 172 5.10 -8.88 10.32
CA LEU A 172 3.75 -8.46 9.95
C LEU A 172 3.64 -8.34 8.43
N GLY A 173 2.43 -8.14 7.93
CA GLY A 173 2.21 -7.72 6.54
C GLY A 173 1.15 -6.64 6.39
N ILE A 174 1.20 -5.97 5.23
CA ILE A 174 0.29 -4.88 4.86
C ILE A 174 -0.27 -5.16 3.45
N SER A 175 -1.58 -5.07 3.28
CA SER A 175 -2.22 -4.98 1.96
C SER A 175 -2.66 -3.56 1.67
N LEU A 176 -2.20 -3.00 0.55
CA LEU A 176 -2.36 -1.60 0.16
C LEU A 176 -3.65 -1.36 -0.63
N GLY A 177 -4.79 -1.75 -0.07
CA GLY A 177 -6.10 -1.53 -0.68
C GLY A 177 -6.46 -2.52 -1.78
N ASP A 178 -7.68 -2.35 -2.29
CA ASP A 178 -8.33 -3.21 -3.27
C ASP A 178 -8.23 -4.68 -2.85
N LEU A 179 -8.65 -4.95 -1.62
CA LEU A 179 -8.60 -6.29 -1.05
C LEU A 179 -9.54 -7.24 -1.81
N VAL A 180 -10.60 -6.69 -2.42
CA VAL A 180 -11.56 -7.33 -3.33
C VAL A 180 -11.98 -6.35 -4.44
N GLY A 181 -12.55 -6.84 -5.54
CA GLY A 181 -13.02 -6.02 -6.67
C GLY A 181 -14.51 -5.68 -6.60
N ASP A 182 -14.97 -4.80 -5.71
CA ASP A 182 -16.39 -4.38 -5.51
C ASP A 182 -17.37 -5.39 -4.89
N ASN A 183 -17.05 -6.68 -4.91
CA ASN A 183 -17.86 -7.67 -4.22
C ASN A 183 -17.43 -7.81 -2.75
N LEU A 184 -17.89 -6.87 -1.91
CA LEU A 184 -17.50 -6.84 -0.49
C LEU A 184 -17.89 -8.10 0.31
N SER A 185 -18.75 -8.97 -0.24
CA SER A 185 -18.99 -10.29 0.37
C SER A 185 -17.75 -11.19 0.42
N LEU A 186 -16.75 -10.91 -0.43
CA LEU A 186 -15.46 -11.61 -0.47
C LEU A 186 -14.45 -11.12 0.58
N GLN A 187 -14.70 -10.02 1.29
CA GLN A 187 -13.74 -9.49 2.29
C GLN A 187 -13.45 -10.49 3.43
N LYS A 188 -14.47 -11.20 3.92
CA LYS A 188 -14.29 -12.25 4.93
C LYS A 188 -13.56 -13.48 4.38
N PRO A 189 -13.96 -14.06 3.23
CA PRO A 189 -13.16 -15.09 2.55
C PRO A 189 -11.70 -14.67 2.29
N TYR A 190 -11.46 -13.42 1.91
CA TYR A 190 -10.12 -12.87 1.77
C TYR A 190 -9.35 -12.92 3.10
N ALA A 191 -9.95 -12.47 4.20
CA ALA A 191 -9.33 -12.55 5.53
C ALA A 191 -9.02 -14.00 5.95
N ASP A 192 -9.85 -14.97 5.56
CA ASP A 192 -9.60 -16.40 5.81
C ASP A 192 -8.39 -16.93 5.02
N VAL A 193 -8.23 -16.49 3.77
CA VAL A 193 -7.04 -16.81 2.96
C VAL A 193 -5.79 -16.15 3.55
N MET A 194 -5.86 -14.88 3.92
CA MET A 194 -4.72 -14.14 4.48
C MET A 194 -4.24 -14.69 5.82
N LYS A 195 -5.17 -15.16 6.66
CA LYS A 195 -4.86 -15.85 7.91
C LYS A 195 -3.82 -16.96 7.74
N GLU A 196 -3.84 -17.67 6.61
CA GLU A 196 -2.91 -18.79 6.36
C GLU A 196 -1.45 -18.39 6.33
N ILE A 197 -1.14 -17.12 6.05
CA ILE A 197 0.22 -16.58 6.12
C ILE A 197 0.75 -16.68 7.56
N GLY A 198 -0.12 -16.60 8.56
CA GLY A 198 0.25 -16.77 9.97
C GLY A 198 1.03 -15.59 10.55
N LEU A 199 0.80 -14.38 10.04
CA LEU A 199 1.36 -13.13 10.56
C LEU A 199 0.23 -12.16 10.93
N PRO A 200 0.46 -11.22 11.87
CA PRO A 200 -0.38 -10.04 12.02
C PRO A 200 -0.51 -9.32 10.67
N TRP A 201 -1.74 -9.05 10.25
CA TRP A 201 -1.99 -8.40 8.95
C TRP A 201 -2.75 -7.10 9.12
N TYR A 202 -2.27 -6.06 8.44
CA TYR A 202 -2.85 -4.73 8.42
C TYR A 202 -3.39 -4.45 7.02
N ASN A 203 -4.56 -3.84 6.94
CA ASN A 203 -5.22 -3.55 5.68
C ASN A 203 -5.38 -2.05 5.52
N VAL A 204 -5.02 -1.55 4.33
CA VAL A 204 -5.40 -0.24 3.80
C VAL A 204 -6.69 -0.44 3.02
N MET A 205 -7.55 0.56 3.00
CA MET A 205 -8.76 0.58 2.17
C MET A 205 -8.43 1.06 0.76
N GLY A 206 -8.89 0.35 -0.27
CA GLY A 206 -8.81 0.84 -1.66
C GLY A 206 -10.17 1.26 -2.22
N ASN A 207 -10.16 1.78 -3.44
CA ASN A 207 -11.39 2.30 -4.05
C ASN A 207 -12.40 1.17 -4.38
N HIS A 208 -11.97 -0.08 -4.53
CA HIS A 208 -12.85 -1.23 -4.72
C HIS A 208 -13.34 -1.88 -3.40
N ASP A 209 -12.85 -1.40 -2.26
CA ASP A 209 -13.31 -1.81 -0.92
C ASP A 209 -14.45 -0.94 -0.38
N MET A 210 -14.78 0.15 -1.09
CA MET A 210 -15.82 1.10 -0.71
C MET A 210 -17.22 0.51 -0.75
N ASN A 211 -18.07 0.96 0.16
CA ASN A 211 -19.50 0.71 0.11
C ASN A 211 -20.20 1.78 -0.74
N TYR A 212 -20.52 1.41 -1.99
CA TYR A 212 -21.14 2.32 -2.95
C TYR A 212 -22.54 2.85 -2.57
N ASP A 213 -23.20 2.25 -1.58
CA ASP A 213 -24.50 2.76 -1.10
C ASP A 213 -24.34 4.07 -0.31
N ALA A 214 -23.13 4.36 0.20
CA ALA A 214 -22.82 5.57 0.96
C ALA A 214 -23.14 6.85 0.18
N LYS A 215 -23.69 7.84 0.90
CA LYS A 215 -24.00 9.19 0.38
C LYS A 215 -23.07 10.27 0.93
N GLU A 216 -22.26 9.90 1.92
CA GLU A 216 -21.26 10.74 2.57
C GLU A 216 -20.01 9.89 2.77
N ASP A 217 -18.84 10.52 2.65
CA ASP A 217 -17.53 9.85 2.72
C ASP A 217 -17.27 9.12 4.03
N ARG A 218 -17.70 9.68 5.16
CA ARG A 218 -17.59 9.06 6.48
C ARG A 218 -18.33 7.72 6.62
N PHE A 219 -19.13 7.31 5.63
CA PHE A 219 -19.85 6.05 5.60
C PHE A 219 -19.36 5.10 4.50
N SER A 220 -18.41 5.51 3.67
CA SER A 220 -17.91 4.69 2.55
C SER A 220 -17.13 3.47 3.04
N ASP A 221 -16.57 3.52 4.24
CA ASP A 221 -15.73 2.50 4.86
C ASP A 221 -16.48 1.54 5.82
N GLU A 222 -17.79 1.70 6.02
CA GLU A 222 -18.55 0.98 7.07
C GLU A 222 -18.42 -0.56 7.00
N THR A 223 -18.41 -1.12 5.80
CA THR A 223 -18.21 -2.57 5.60
C THR A 223 -16.77 -2.99 5.84
N PHE A 224 -15.82 -2.15 5.43
CA PHE A 224 -14.39 -2.35 5.68
C PHE A 224 -14.12 -2.33 7.19
N GLU A 225 -14.60 -1.31 7.91
CA GLU A 225 -14.45 -1.17 9.36
C GLU A 225 -14.96 -2.40 10.10
N ASN A 226 -16.14 -2.87 9.74
CA ASN A 226 -16.73 -4.06 10.33
C ASN A 226 -15.91 -5.34 10.14
N ASN A 227 -15.17 -5.45 9.04
CA ASN A 227 -14.43 -6.67 8.69
C ASN A 227 -12.95 -6.62 9.09
N PHE A 228 -12.35 -5.43 9.10
CA PHE A 228 -10.89 -5.26 9.26
C PHE A 228 -10.48 -4.32 10.40
N GLY A 229 -11.39 -3.50 10.92
CA GLY A 229 -11.11 -2.44 11.90
C GLY A 229 -10.94 -1.06 11.24
N PRO A 230 -10.52 -0.03 12.00
CA PRO A 230 -10.50 1.34 11.52
C PRO A 230 -9.69 1.47 10.23
N ALA A 231 -10.16 2.31 9.29
CA ALA A 231 -9.43 2.59 8.06
C ALA A 231 -8.25 3.58 8.26
N ASN A 232 -8.20 4.24 9.41
CA ASN A 232 -7.22 5.29 9.74
C ASN A 232 -6.64 5.08 11.14
N TYR A 233 -5.35 4.74 11.25
CA TYR A 233 -4.69 4.48 12.53
C TYR A 233 -3.16 4.46 12.38
N SER A 234 -2.45 4.38 13.50
CA SER A 234 -1.00 4.21 13.52
C SER A 234 -0.54 3.22 14.58
N PHE A 235 0.68 2.71 14.41
CA PHE A 235 1.33 1.83 15.37
C PHE A 235 2.85 1.90 15.23
N ASN A 236 3.57 1.42 16.25
CA ASN A 236 5.02 1.36 16.22
C ASN A 236 5.51 -0.09 16.14
N TYR A 237 6.66 -0.32 15.51
CA TYR A 237 7.43 -1.55 15.63
C TYR A 237 8.92 -1.20 15.57
N GLY A 238 9.70 -1.58 16.57
CA GLY A 238 11.11 -1.16 16.65
C GLY A 238 11.25 0.38 16.60
N ASN A 239 12.06 0.90 15.67
CA ASN A 239 12.26 2.33 15.45
C ASN A 239 11.48 2.90 14.25
N VAL A 240 10.39 2.22 13.87
CA VAL A 240 9.50 2.61 12.77
C VAL A 240 8.11 2.96 13.33
N HIS A 241 7.54 4.04 12.82
CA HIS A 241 6.17 4.47 13.07
C HIS A 241 5.36 4.32 11.78
N PHE A 242 4.37 3.44 11.80
CA PHE A 242 3.51 3.11 10.67
C PHE A 242 2.19 3.86 10.80
N ILE A 243 1.74 4.49 9.70
CA ILE A 243 0.44 5.15 9.58
C ILE A 243 -0.31 4.49 8.43
N ILE A 244 -1.52 4.01 8.70
CA ILE A 244 -2.45 3.44 7.73
C ILE A 244 -3.54 4.49 7.49
N LEU A 245 -3.75 4.87 6.22
CA LEU A 245 -4.70 5.90 5.83
C LEU A 245 -5.59 5.41 4.69
N ASP A 246 -6.87 5.72 4.82
CA ASP A 246 -7.82 5.74 3.70
C ASP A 246 -7.68 7.08 2.98
N ASP A 247 -7.31 7.05 1.71
CA ASP A 247 -7.13 8.22 0.86
C ASP A 247 -8.18 8.33 -0.24
N ILE A 248 -9.35 7.71 -0.04
CA ILE A 248 -10.44 7.70 -1.02
C ILE A 248 -11.56 8.63 -0.57
N LEU A 249 -11.80 9.72 -1.29
CA LEU A 249 -12.97 10.59 -1.08
C LEU A 249 -14.12 10.10 -1.94
N TYR A 250 -15.11 9.43 -1.34
CA TYR A 250 -16.30 8.90 -2.02
C TYR A 250 -17.61 9.23 -1.31
N PRO A 251 -18.62 9.77 -2.01
CA PRO A 251 -18.57 10.18 -3.41
C PRO A 251 -17.62 11.35 -3.65
N ASP A 252 -17.10 11.48 -4.86
CA ASP A 252 -16.23 12.61 -5.25
C ASP A 252 -16.89 13.94 -4.81
N PRO A 253 -16.24 14.74 -3.96
CA PRO A 253 -16.85 15.95 -3.40
C PRO A 253 -17.08 17.06 -4.44
N ARG A 254 -16.54 16.93 -5.66
CA ARG A 254 -16.67 17.92 -6.74
C ARG A 254 -17.99 17.80 -7.49
N ASP A 255 -18.46 16.59 -7.75
CA ASP A 255 -19.65 16.32 -8.56
C ASP A 255 -20.56 15.19 -8.06
N GLY A 256 -20.16 14.50 -6.98
CA GLY A 256 -20.88 13.38 -6.38
C GLY A 256 -20.77 12.07 -7.15
N LYS A 257 -19.84 11.93 -8.11
CA LYS A 257 -19.69 10.74 -8.96
C LYS A 257 -18.30 10.13 -8.84
N GLY A 258 -18.25 8.81 -8.63
CA GLY A 258 -16.97 8.12 -8.45
C GLY A 258 -16.28 8.60 -7.18
N TYR A 259 -14.95 8.57 -7.19
CA TYR A 259 -14.10 8.96 -6.07
C TYR A 259 -12.98 9.88 -6.53
N TRP A 260 -12.30 10.50 -5.56
CA TRP A 260 -11.11 11.29 -5.79
C TRP A 260 -10.08 11.02 -4.69
N GLY A 261 -8.80 10.91 -5.06
CA GLY A 261 -7.73 10.75 -4.08
C GLY A 261 -7.60 11.98 -3.19
N GLY A 262 -7.58 11.79 -1.89
CA GLY A 262 -7.47 12.88 -0.92
C GLY A 262 -7.76 12.44 0.50
N PHE A 263 -7.68 13.38 1.43
CA PHE A 263 -7.93 13.14 2.85
C PHE A 263 -9.05 14.04 3.34
N ARG A 264 -9.90 13.50 4.20
CA ARG A 264 -10.80 14.27 5.04
C ARG A 264 -10.02 15.11 6.06
N GLU A 265 -10.68 16.14 6.57
CA GLU A 265 -10.07 17.07 7.52
C GLU A 265 -9.82 16.43 8.91
N ASP A 266 -10.61 15.45 9.32
CA ASP A 266 -10.41 14.66 10.54
C ASP A 266 -9.15 13.79 10.44
N GLN A 267 -8.94 13.11 9.31
CA GLN A 267 -7.73 12.34 9.01
C GLN A 267 -6.48 13.22 9.04
N LEU A 268 -6.51 14.39 8.40
CA LEU A 268 -5.38 15.34 8.42
C LEU A 268 -5.05 15.82 9.84
N LYS A 269 -6.06 16.09 10.67
CA LYS A 269 -5.87 16.45 12.08
C LYS A 269 -5.29 15.30 12.89
N PHE A 270 -5.72 14.07 12.63
CA PHE A 270 -5.13 12.89 13.26
C PHE A 270 -3.64 12.78 12.93
N ILE A 271 -3.27 12.85 11.65
CA ILE A 271 -1.87 12.79 11.21
C ILE A 271 -1.04 13.88 11.90
N GLU A 272 -1.53 15.11 11.92
CA GLU A 272 -0.85 16.24 12.57
C GLU A 272 -0.65 15.98 14.08
N ASN A 273 -1.69 15.50 14.78
CA ASN A 273 -1.65 15.28 16.22
C ASN A 273 -0.81 14.06 16.62
N ASP A 274 -0.83 13.01 15.80
CA ASP A 274 0.00 11.82 16.01
C ASP A 274 1.48 12.15 15.83
N LEU A 275 1.85 12.76 14.70
CA LEU A 275 3.24 13.09 14.38
C LEU A 275 3.86 14.12 15.34
N LYS A 276 3.06 14.91 16.08
CA LYS A 276 3.55 15.77 17.18
C LYS A 276 4.17 14.98 18.32
N LEU A 277 3.70 13.75 18.56
CA LEU A 277 4.15 12.89 19.66
C LEU A 277 5.25 11.91 19.23
N VAL A 278 5.52 11.78 17.93
CA VAL A 278 6.53 10.87 17.38
C VAL A 278 7.93 11.50 17.42
N ASP A 279 8.89 10.73 17.94
CA ASP A 279 10.33 11.07 17.93
C ASP A 279 10.82 11.27 16.49
N LYS A 280 11.49 12.40 16.23
CA LYS A 280 11.94 12.81 14.89
C LYS A 280 13.03 11.92 14.30
N ASN A 281 13.65 11.06 15.10
CA ASN A 281 14.64 10.09 14.65
C ASN A 281 14.01 8.78 14.13
N LYS A 282 12.70 8.57 14.29
CA LYS A 282 12.02 7.39 13.74
C LYS A 282 11.90 7.47 12.22
N LEU A 283 11.82 6.30 11.59
CA LEU A 283 11.30 6.19 10.23
C LEU A 283 9.78 6.31 10.27
N ILE A 284 9.22 7.18 9.44
CA ILE A 284 7.78 7.23 9.19
C ILE A 284 7.47 6.40 7.94
N VAL A 285 6.59 5.40 8.07
CA VAL A 285 6.04 4.66 6.94
C VAL A 285 4.55 4.97 6.85
N ILE A 286 4.10 5.47 5.71
CA ILE A 286 2.68 5.74 5.48
C ILE A 286 2.19 4.84 4.36
N SER A 287 1.09 4.15 4.60
CA SER A 287 0.43 3.28 3.65
C SER A 287 -0.95 3.83 3.33
N PHE A 288 -1.19 4.11 2.05
CA PHE A 288 -2.45 4.52 1.46
C PHE A 288 -2.61 3.81 0.10
N HIS A 289 -3.72 4.01 -0.61
CA HIS A 289 -4.00 3.24 -1.82
C HIS A 289 -3.64 4.01 -3.10
N ILE A 290 -4.14 5.24 -3.28
CA ILE A 290 -3.94 6.04 -4.49
C ILE A 290 -2.58 6.77 -4.42
N PRO A 291 -1.70 6.62 -5.41
CA PRO A 291 -0.43 7.34 -5.43
C PRO A 291 -0.59 8.86 -5.38
N LEU A 292 0.34 9.54 -4.71
CA LEU A 292 0.29 11.01 -4.65
C LEU A 292 0.77 11.68 -5.95
N GLU A 293 1.39 10.93 -6.87
CA GLU A 293 1.84 11.41 -8.18
C GLU A 293 0.63 11.58 -9.10
N HIS A 294 0.45 12.79 -9.61
CA HIS A 294 -0.72 13.14 -10.40
C HIS A 294 -0.44 14.38 -11.27
N ASN A 295 -1.33 14.69 -12.21
CA ASN A 295 -1.24 15.86 -13.07
C ASN A 295 -2.46 16.76 -12.90
N ASN A 296 -2.25 18.01 -12.45
CA ASN A 296 -3.33 19.01 -12.32
C ASN A 296 -4.56 18.51 -11.51
N GLU A 297 -4.31 17.80 -10.40
CA GLU A 297 -5.33 17.21 -9.52
C GLU A 297 -6.31 16.23 -10.19
N ASP A 298 -5.89 15.60 -11.29
CA ASP A 298 -6.67 14.56 -11.97
C ASP A 298 -7.04 13.42 -11.02
N ASN A 299 -6.07 12.88 -10.30
CA ASN A 299 -6.24 11.70 -9.47
C ASN A 299 -6.17 11.99 -7.95
N PHE A 300 -5.45 13.03 -7.52
CA PHE A 300 -5.26 13.34 -6.10
C PHE A 300 -5.34 14.84 -5.81
N ARG A 301 -5.95 15.23 -4.68
CA ARG A 301 -6.14 16.63 -4.26
C ARG A 301 -4.81 17.27 -3.79
N ASN A 302 -4.35 18.32 -4.48
CA ASN A 302 -3.05 18.96 -4.14
C ASN A 302 -2.99 19.51 -2.72
N ALA A 303 -4.08 20.12 -2.24
CA ALA A 303 -4.10 20.74 -0.92
C ALA A 303 -3.80 19.72 0.20
N ASP A 304 -4.26 18.48 0.02
CA ASP A 304 -4.07 17.40 1.00
C ASP A 304 -2.67 16.84 0.92
N ARG A 305 -2.18 16.59 -0.30
CA ARG A 305 -0.80 16.18 -0.54
C ARG A 305 0.18 17.18 0.07
N GLN A 306 -0.09 18.49 -0.09
CA GLN A 306 0.77 19.52 0.49
C GLN A 306 0.72 19.53 2.02
N LYS A 307 -0.46 19.41 2.64
CA LYS A 307 -0.57 19.29 4.10
C LYS A 307 0.20 18.08 4.63
N LEU A 308 0.06 16.92 3.98
CA LEU A 308 0.81 15.72 4.34
C LEU A 308 2.32 15.94 4.24
N PHE A 309 2.80 16.56 3.17
CA PHE A 309 4.21 16.92 3.02
C PHE A 309 4.69 17.85 4.14
N ASP A 310 3.89 18.86 4.50
CA ASP A 310 4.25 19.80 5.56
C ASP A 310 4.33 19.10 6.94
N PHE A 311 3.44 18.16 7.22
CA PHE A 311 3.46 17.36 8.46
C PHE A 311 4.68 16.42 8.53
N LEU A 312 5.15 15.92 7.39
CA LEU A 312 6.28 14.99 7.32
C LEU A 312 7.65 15.66 7.22
N ASN A 313 7.69 16.93 6.83
CA ASN A 313 8.91 17.72 6.67
C ASN A 313 9.88 17.65 7.89
N PRO A 314 9.43 17.56 9.16
CA PRO A 314 10.32 17.42 10.30
C PRO A 314 11.08 16.08 10.41
N PHE A 315 10.73 15.07 9.61
CA PHE A 315 11.32 13.73 9.69
C PHE A 315 12.32 13.50 8.54
N GLU A 316 13.53 13.04 8.86
CA GLU A 316 14.57 12.81 7.85
C GLU A 316 14.32 11.54 7.02
N ASN A 317 13.73 10.52 7.63
CA ASN A 317 13.47 9.23 7.01
C ASN A 317 11.97 9.01 6.90
N VAL A 318 11.47 9.03 5.66
CA VAL A 318 10.06 8.80 5.34
C VAL A 318 9.97 7.86 4.14
N LEU A 319 9.03 6.92 4.20
CA LEU A 319 8.64 6.05 3.10
C LEU A 319 7.12 6.12 2.94
N LEU A 320 6.67 6.42 1.73
CA LEU A 320 5.27 6.32 1.36
C LEU A 320 5.05 5.05 0.53
N LEU A 321 3.92 4.38 0.77
CA LEU A 321 3.52 3.15 0.08
C LEU A 321 2.13 3.34 -0.51
N SER A 322 2.02 3.11 -1.81
CA SER A 322 0.78 3.16 -2.60
C SER A 322 0.66 1.95 -3.51
N ALA A 323 -0.50 1.75 -4.14
CA ALA A 323 -0.71 0.69 -5.12
C ALA A 323 -1.64 1.19 -6.24
N HIS A 324 -2.83 0.60 -6.45
CA HIS A 324 -3.91 1.13 -7.30
C HIS A 324 -3.67 1.11 -8.82
N THR A 325 -2.44 1.33 -9.28
CA THR A 325 -2.16 1.64 -10.70
C THR A 325 -1.95 0.40 -11.58
N HIS A 326 -1.80 -0.78 -10.98
CA HIS A 326 -1.45 -2.03 -11.68
C HIS A 326 -0.20 -1.92 -12.56
N ILE A 327 0.75 -1.12 -12.08
CA ILE A 327 2.13 -0.99 -12.53
C ILE A 327 3.01 -0.91 -11.27
N GLN A 328 4.33 -0.89 -11.46
CA GLN A 328 5.31 -0.72 -10.39
C GLN A 328 6.25 0.43 -10.71
N GLN A 329 6.47 1.32 -9.74
CA GLN A 329 7.34 2.48 -9.93
C GLN A 329 7.94 3.02 -8.62
N GLN A 330 9.16 3.56 -8.72
CA GLN A 330 9.79 4.38 -7.68
C GLN A 330 9.49 5.86 -7.97
N ILE A 331 8.79 6.54 -7.07
CA ILE A 331 8.38 7.94 -7.21
C ILE A 331 9.18 8.79 -6.23
N PHE A 332 9.73 9.91 -6.71
CA PHE A 332 10.54 10.82 -5.88
C PHE A 332 9.99 12.24 -5.94
N TYR A 333 9.51 12.75 -4.81
CA TYR A 333 9.06 14.13 -4.67
C TYR A 333 10.22 15.04 -4.27
N THR A 334 10.31 16.17 -4.96
CA THR A 334 11.35 17.20 -4.76
C THR A 334 10.70 18.53 -4.44
N LYS A 335 11.49 19.60 -4.29
CA LYS A 335 10.99 20.98 -4.20
C LYS A 335 10.03 21.36 -5.31
N LYS A 336 10.22 20.83 -6.53
CA LYS A 336 9.30 21.07 -7.66
C LYS A 336 7.91 20.47 -7.43
N SER A 337 7.84 19.40 -6.64
CA SER A 337 6.60 18.72 -6.29
C SER A 337 5.94 19.33 -5.04
N GLY A 338 6.52 20.34 -4.40
CA GLY A 338 6.04 20.91 -3.12
C GLY A 338 6.68 20.30 -1.87
N TRP A 339 7.63 19.35 -2.03
CA TRP A 339 8.33 18.72 -0.91
C TRP A 339 9.57 19.53 -0.48
N ASN A 340 9.64 19.89 0.80
CA ASN A 340 10.69 20.75 1.35
C ASN A 340 11.67 20.05 2.32
N GLY A 341 11.66 18.72 2.37
CA GLY A 341 12.54 17.95 3.25
C GLY A 341 14.00 17.95 2.83
N ALA A 342 14.85 17.40 3.70
CA ALA A 342 16.30 17.39 3.51
C ALA A 342 16.78 16.49 2.35
N LYS A 343 16.02 15.45 2.01
CA LYS A 343 16.25 14.49 0.92
C LYS A 343 14.98 14.37 0.09
N ASP A 344 15.07 13.85 -1.14
CA ASP A 344 13.88 13.52 -1.92
C ASP A 344 12.96 12.58 -1.11
N LEU A 345 11.66 12.85 -1.10
CA LEU A 345 10.68 11.98 -0.46
C LEU A 345 10.36 10.82 -1.41
N HIS A 346 10.54 9.60 -0.91
CA HIS A 346 10.34 8.39 -1.67
C HIS A 346 8.94 7.80 -1.43
N GLU A 347 8.21 7.62 -2.52
CA GLU A 347 7.01 6.80 -2.58
C GLU A 347 7.24 5.58 -3.47
N TYR A 348 6.91 4.41 -2.96
CA TYR A 348 6.93 3.17 -3.72
C TYR A 348 5.50 2.76 -4.05
N ASN A 349 5.14 2.89 -5.32
CA ASN A 349 3.91 2.33 -5.88
C ASN A 349 4.14 0.84 -6.14
N VAL A 350 3.58 0.02 -5.26
CA VAL A 350 3.86 -1.41 -5.16
C VAL A 350 3.21 -2.18 -6.30
N GLY A 351 3.97 -3.09 -6.93
CA GLY A 351 3.41 -4.03 -7.90
C GLY A 351 2.31 -4.92 -7.30
N THR A 352 1.31 -5.25 -8.11
CA THR A 352 0.08 -5.90 -7.63
C THR A 352 0.19 -7.42 -7.59
N THR A 353 -0.49 -8.01 -6.60
CA THR A 353 -0.56 -9.47 -6.41
C THR A 353 -1.51 -10.13 -7.40
N CYS A 354 -2.55 -9.43 -7.85
CA CYS A 354 -3.40 -9.89 -8.96
C CYS A 354 -2.78 -9.64 -10.35
N GLY A 355 -1.73 -8.82 -10.44
CA GLY A 355 -1.18 -8.36 -11.71
C GLY A 355 -2.18 -7.51 -12.49
N ASP A 356 -2.38 -7.81 -13.77
CA ASP A 356 -3.46 -7.22 -14.59
C ASP A 356 -4.81 -7.93 -14.34
N TRP A 357 -5.31 -7.87 -13.10
CA TRP A 357 -6.63 -8.40 -12.67
C TRP A 357 -6.87 -9.87 -13.04
N TYR A 358 -5.93 -10.77 -12.78
CA TYR A 358 -6.05 -12.19 -13.14
C TYR A 358 -6.25 -12.45 -14.66
N SER A 359 -5.82 -11.53 -15.53
CA SER A 359 -5.85 -11.71 -16.97
C SER A 359 -4.67 -12.56 -17.48
N GLY A 360 -4.69 -12.85 -18.78
CA GLY A 360 -3.66 -13.58 -19.50
C GLY A 360 -3.97 -15.06 -19.67
N THR A 361 -3.08 -15.73 -20.40
CA THR A 361 -3.18 -17.18 -20.59
C THR A 361 -2.84 -17.89 -19.28
N PRO A 362 -3.52 -18.98 -18.94
CA PRO A 362 -3.15 -19.79 -17.79
C PRO A 362 -1.79 -20.47 -18.00
N ASP A 363 -1.04 -20.63 -16.92
CA ASP A 363 0.10 -21.52 -16.84
C ASP A 363 -0.32 -22.99 -16.66
N ASP A 364 0.65 -23.90 -16.51
CA ASP A 364 0.40 -25.33 -16.33
C ASP A 364 -0.37 -25.66 -15.03
N ALA A 365 -0.39 -24.74 -14.06
CA ALA A 365 -1.17 -24.85 -12.82
C ALA A 365 -2.58 -24.24 -12.95
N GLY A 366 -2.94 -23.74 -14.15
CA GLY A 366 -4.22 -23.08 -14.39
C GLY A 366 -4.31 -21.68 -13.79
N LEU A 367 -3.19 -21.06 -13.42
CA LEU A 367 -3.12 -19.70 -12.92
C LEU A 367 -2.90 -18.74 -14.10
N PRO A 368 -3.70 -17.68 -14.25
CA PRO A 368 -3.46 -16.67 -15.28
C PRO A 368 -2.06 -16.09 -15.11
N THR A 369 -1.36 -15.74 -16.19
CA THR A 369 -0.02 -15.13 -16.13
C THR A 369 -0.05 -13.78 -15.41
N SER A 370 -1.02 -12.92 -15.74
CA SER A 370 -1.29 -11.63 -15.08
C SER A 370 -0.06 -10.73 -14.98
N THR A 371 0.64 -10.53 -16.10
CA THR A 371 1.67 -9.49 -16.17
C THR A 371 1.00 -8.11 -16.10
N MET A 372 1.51 -7.22 -15.25
CA MET A 372 1.08 -5.83 -15.14
C MET A 372 1.34 -5.06 -16.44
N ARG A 373 0.70 -3.90 -16.56
CA ARG A 373 0.63 -3.15 -17.83
C ARG A 373 1.99 -2.58 -18.27
N ASP A 374 2.92 -2.43 -17.33
CA ASP A 374 4.32 -2.03 -17.52
C ASP A 374 5.27 -3.21 -17.85
N GLY A 375 4.75 -4.43 -17.96
CA GLY A 375 5.53 -5.63 -18.21
C GLY A 375 6.10 -6.31 -16.95
N THR A 376 5.86 -5.78 -15.76
CA THR A 376 6.24 -6.44 -14.50
C THR A 376 5.33 -7.63 -14.24
N ALA A 377 5.90 -8.81 -14.01
CA ALA A 377 5.09 -9.99 -13.66
C ALA A 377 4.54 -9.86 -12.23
N LYS A 378 3.32 -10.35 -11.96
CA LYS A 378 2.69 -10.28 -10.63
C LYS A 378 3.54 -10.89 -9.51
N GLY A 379 3.34 -10.40 -8.30
CA GLY A 379 4.23 -10.69 -7.19
C GLY A 379 3.88 -9.92 -5.93
N TYR A 380 4.84 -9.82 -5.03
CA TYR A 380 4.71 -9.18 -3.73
C TYR A 380 6.05 -8.58 -3.28
N SER A 381 6.03 -7.64 -2.34
CA SER A 381 7.24 -6.97 -1.87
C SER A 381 7.62 -7.38 -0.45
N PHE A 382 8.92 -7.43 -0.19
CA PHE A 382 9.50 -7.36 1.13
C PHE A 382 10.04 -5.95 1.38
N ILE A 383 9.84 -5.44 2.58
CA ILE A 383 10.56 -4.27 3.06
C ILE A 383 11.36 -4.69 4.29
N SER A 384 12.68 -4.61 4.16
CA SER A 384 13.63 -4.89 5.23
C SER A 384 13.99 -3.62 5.95
N PHE A 385 13.80 -3.59 7.26
CA PHE A 385 14.14 -2.47 8.12
C PHE A 385 15.42 -2.77 8.90
N THR A 386 16.27 -1.75 9.03
CA THR A 386 17.43 -1.76 9.92
C THR A 386 17.40 -0.46 10.71
N ASP A 387 16.97 -0.55 11.96
CA ASP A 387 16.69 0.59 12.83
C ASP A 387 15.64 1.54 12.25
N ASN A 388 16.04 2.68 11.68
CA ASN A 388 15.18 3.67 11.01
C ASN A 388 15.45 3.78 9.49
N GLN A 389 16.13 2.79 8.92
CA GLN A 389 16.42 2.70 7.49
C GLN A 389 15.64 1.53 6.89
N TYR A 390 15.41 1.57 5.57
CA TYR A 390 14.67 0.53 4.86
C TYR A 390 15.33 0.15 3.53
N LYS A 391 15.02 -1.06 3.06
CA LYS A 391 15.28 -1.54 1.70
C LYS A 391 14.06 -2.25 1.18
N VAL A 392 13.70 -2.01 -0.07
CA VAL A 392 12.55 -2.64 -0.72
C VAL A 392 13.04 -3.67 -1.73
N LYS A 393 12.40 -4.83 -1.74
CA LYS A 393 12.65 -5.88 -2.73
C LYS A 393 11.33 -6.44 -3.24
N TYR A 394 11.12 -6.40 -4.55
CA TYR A 394 10.01 -7.10 -5.19
C TYR A 394 10.34 -8.56 -5.45
N ARG A 395 9.35 -9.43 -5.32
CA ARG A 395 9.46 -10.85 -5.63
C ARG A 395 8.38 -11.23 -6.64
N THR A 396 8.82 -11.59 -7.84
CA THR A 396 7.93 -12.17 -8.85
C THR A 396 7.47 -13.55 -8.40
N ALA A 397 6.16 -13.74 -8.34
CA ALA A 397 5.56 -15.00 -7.92
C ALA A 397 5.95 -16.15 -8.88
N GLY A 398 6.26 -17.32 -8.32
CA GLY A 398 6.67 -18.50 -9.06
C GLY A 398 8.04 -18.41 -9.73
N LYS A 399 8.85 -17.39 -9.42
CA LYS A 399 10.21 -17.20 -9.95
C LYS A 399 11.28 -17.24 -8.85
N PRO A 400 12.55 -17.49 -9.21
CA PRO A 400 13.68 -17.33 -8.29
C PRO A 400 13.75 -15.94 -7.67
N GLU A 401 14.32 -15.84 -6.46
CA GLU A 401 14.33 -14.59 -5.67
C GLU A 401 15.16 -13.45 -6.29
N ASP A 402 16.06 -13.78 -7.21
CA ASP A 402 16.94 -12.88 -7.96
C ASP A 402 16.39 -12.53 -9.35
N TYR A 403 15.23 -13.06 -9.72
CA TYR A 403 14.54 -12.70 -10.96
C TYR A 403 13.99 -11.27 -10.87
N GLN A 404 14.79 -10.29 -11.29
CA GLN A 404 14.43 -8.86 -11.28
C GLN A 404 14.51 -8.21 -12.66
N ILE A 405 15.09 -8.90 -13.65
CA ILE A 405 15.32 -8.34 -14.98
C ILE A 405 14.69 -9.28 -16.02
N LYS A 406 13.77 -8.74 -16.83
CA LYS A 406 13.29 -9.40 -18.04
C LYS A 406 13.96 -8.78 -19.26
N LEU A 407 14.64 -9.62 -20.04
CA LEU A 407 15.26 -9.18 -21.29
C LEU A 407 14.31 -9.37 -22.47
N TYR A 408 14.41 -8.46 -23.44
CA TYR A 408 13.88 -8.62 -24.79
C TYR A 408 14.99 -8.36 -25.80
N ILE A 409 15.27 -9.36 -26.64
CA ILE A 409 16.21 -9.29 -27.76
C ILE A 409 15.69 -10.06 -28.97
N PRO A 410 16.05 -9.67 -30.20
CA PRO A 410 15.88 -10.53 -31.36
C PRO A 410 16.65 -11.85 -31.14
N LYS A 411 16.00 -12.98 -31.47
CA LYS A 411 16.64 -14.30 -31.38
C LYS A 411 17.67 -14.55 -32.48
N VAL A 412 17.53 -13.85 -33.62
CA VAL A 412 18.46 -13.90 -34.74
C VAL A 412 18.70 -12.50 -35.28
N ILE A 413 19.95 -12.16 -35.60
CA ILE A 413 20.32 -10.91 -36.30
C ILE A 413 21.19 -11.20 -37.54
N PRO A 414 21.12 -10.38 -38.61
CA PRO A 414 21.88 -10.62 -39.84
C PRO A 414 23.36 -10.21 -39.72
N HIS A 415 24.22 -10.91 -40.44
CA HIS A 415 25.63 -10.56 -40.65
C HIS A 415 25.82 -9.73 -41.94
N PRO A 416 26.67 -8.68 -41.95
CA PRO A 416 27.24 -8.02 -40.78
C PRO A 416 26.15 -7.35 -39.94
N SER A 417 26.36 -7.23 -38.63
CA SER A 417 25.39 -6.79 -37.60
C SER A 417 24.84 -5.37 -37.82
N LYS A 418 23.97 -5.22 -38.83
CA LYS A 418 23.25 -4.00 -39.18
C LYS A 418 21.78 -4.21 -38.81
N THR A 419 21.44 -3.96 -37.56
CA THR A 419 20.06 -4.03 -37.06
C THR A 419 19.71 -2.75 -36.32
N SER A 420 18.49 -2.26 -36.50
CA SER A 420 17.89 -1.22 -35.67
C SER A 420 17.24 -1.80 -34.41
N ALA A 421 17.17 -3.13 -34.29
CA ALA A 421 16.68 -3.78 -33.08
C ALA A 421 17.54 -3.40 -31.87
N LYS A 422 16.88 -3.26 -30.73
CA LYS A 422 17.51 -2.91 -29.46
C LYS A 422 17.61 -4.13 -28.56
N ILE A 423 18.62 -4.09 -27.70
CA ILE A 423 18.62 -4.85 -26.45
C ILE A 423 17.76 -4.07 -25.49
N LEU A 424 16.79 -4.71 -24.86
CA LEU A 424 15.93 -4.09 -23.88
C LEU A 424 15.95 -4.89 -22.58
N ALA A 425 16.13 -4.20 -21.46
CA ALA A 425 16.08 -4.75 -20.12
C ALA A 425 14.99 -4.03 -19.33
N ASN A 426 13.95 -4.78 -18.95
CA ASN A 426 12.95 -4.36 -17.99
C ASN A 426 13.46 -4.77 -16.59
N PHE A 427 13.93 -3.82 -15.80
CA PHE A 427 14.45 -4.05 -14.46
C PHE A 427 13.39 -3.61 -13.44
N PHE A 428 12.58 -4.54 -12.93
CA PHE A 428 11.30 -4.23 -12.27
C PHE A 428 11.37 -3.20 -11.14
N MET A 429 12.41 -3.27 -10.30
CA MET A 429 12.62 -2.36 -9.16
C MET A 429 13.46 -1.12 -9.51
N GLY A 430 13.85 -0.98 -10.78
CA GLY A 430 14.69 0.10 -11.25
C GLY A 430 13.98 1.45 -11.25
N SER A 431 14.79 2.49 -11.12
CA SER A 431 14.44 3.88 -11.30
C SER A 431 15.42 4.53 -12.26
N LYS A 432 15.07 5.68 -12.84
CA LYS A 432 15.98 6.44 -13.73
C LYS A 432 17.33 6.85 -13.09
N LYS A 433 17.48 6.70 -11.77
CA LYS A 433 18.72 6.99 -11.04
C LYS A 433 19.66 5.77 -10.99
N ASP A 434 19.17 4.58 -11.38
CA ASP A 434 19.90 3.33 -11.30
C ASP A 434 20.74 3.07 -12.55
N LYS A 435 21.79 2.27 -12.36
CA LYS A 435 22.73 1.92 -13.42
C LYS A 435 22.45 0.51 -13.92
N VAL A 436 22.28 0.38 -15.23
CA VAL A 436 22.16 -0.91 -15.93
C VAL A 436 23.24 -1.00 -17.00
N GLU A 437 23.93 -2.13 -17.04
CA GLU A 437 25.02 -2.39 -17.98
C GLU A 437 24.79 -3.72 -18.69
N TYR A 438 25.29 -3.82 -19.91
CA TYR A 438 25.26 -5.05 -20.69
C TYR A 438 26.64 -5.42 -21.23
N ARG A 439 26.78 -6.69 -21.59
CA ARG A 439 27.95 -7.25 -22.27
C ARG A 439 27.50 -8.33 -23.23
N ILE A 440 28.18 -8.45 -24.36
CA ILE A 440 28.04 -9.61 -25.25
C ILE A 440 29.32 -10.45 -25.19
N ASP A 441 29.16 -11.75 -25.00
CA ASP A 441 30.22 -12.74 -24.79
C ASP A 441 31.21 -12.28 -23.69
N ASN A 442 32.52 -12.31 -23.99
CA ASN A 442 33.58 -11.86 -23.10
C ASN A 442 33.97 -10.39 -23.35
N GLY A 443 33.06 -9.59 -23.92
CA GLY A 443 33.26 -8.16 -24.17
C GLY A 443 33.37 -7.33 -22.88
N ASN A 444 33.50 -6.01 -23.05
CA ASN A 444 33.44 -5.08 -21.93
C ASN A 444 31.98 -4.84 -21.50
N TRP A 445 31.79 -4.47 -20.23
CA TRP A 445 30.52 -3.94 -19.76
C TRP A 445 30.32 -2.52 -20.31
N GLU A 446 29.18 -2.28 -20.93
CA GLU A 446 28.76 -0.99 -21.47
C GLU A 446 27.44 -0.57 -20.82
N GLU A 447 27.26 0.73 -20.61
CA GLU A 447 26.06 1.27 -19.97
C GLU A 447 24.87 1.25 -20.95
N MET A 448 23.70 0.91 -20.44
CA MET A 448 22.43 0.98 -21.17
C MET A 448 21.76 2.34 -20.94
N GLU A 449 21.02 2.83 -21.91
CA GLU A 449 20.29 4.10 -21.85
C GLU A 449 18.92 3.88 -21.19
N TYR A 450 18.58 4.66 -20.17
CA TYR A 450 17.23 4.67 -19.61
C TYR A 450 16.21 5.15 -20.66
N ASP A 451 15.06 4.48 -20.73
CA ASP A 451 13.96 4.84 -21.63
C ASP A 451 12.61 4.63 -20.94
N GLU A 452 11.61 5.43 -21.32
CA GLU A 452 10.21 5.19 -20.93
C GLU A 452 9.50 4.56 -22.13
N ALA A 453 9.34 3.23 -22.09
CA ALA A 453 8.86 2.45 -23.22
C ALA A 453 7.91 1.34 -22.78
N VAL A 454 7.08 0.89 -23.71
CA VAL A 454 6.27 -0.33 -23.53
C VAL A 454 7.20 -1.54 -23.49
N ASP A 455 6.98 -2.46 -22.53
CA ASP A 455 7.67 -3.75 -22.51
C ASP A 455 7.26 -4.60 -23.73
N PRO A 456 8.20 -4.96 -24.63
CA PRO A 456 7.85 -5.71 -25.83
C PRO A 456 7.42 -7.15 -25.56
N ASN A 457 7.89 -7.79 -24.48
CA ASN A 457 7.41 -9.13 -24.12
C ASN A 457 5.93 -9.08 -23.78
N PHE A 458 5.51 -8.08 -23.00
CA PHE A 458 4.11 -7.90 -22.65
C PHE A 458 3.28 -7.50 -23.87
N ALA A 459 3.73 -6.53 -24.67
CA ALA A 459 3.02 -6.14 -25.90
C ALA A 459 2.81 -7.31 -26.86
N LEU A 460 3.84 -8.13 -27.10
CA LEU A 460 3.70 -9.34 -27.90
C LEU A 460 2.72 -10.34 -27.28
N SER A 461 2.68 -10.45 -25.96
CA SER A 461 1.71 -11.31 -25.28
C SER A 461 0.27 -10.85 -25.52
N VAL A 462 0.02 -9.54 -25.49
CA VAL A 462 -1.30 -8.93 -25.78
C VAL A 462 -1.67 -9.09 -27.25
N PHE A 463 -0.76 -8.76 -28.17
CA PHE A 463 -1.04 -8.83 -29.61
C PHE A 463 -1.33 -10.25 -30.11
N LYS A 464 -0.82 -11.29 -29.43
CA LYS A 464 -1.23 -12.67 -29.71
C LYS A 464 -2.74 -12.90 -29.54
N TRP A 465 -3.36 -12.26 -28.54
CA TRP A 465 -4.81 -12.29 -28.35
C TRP A 465 -5.56 -11.51 -29.43
N ASP A 466 -4.95 -10.45 -29.96
CA ASP A 466 -5.59 -9.62 -30.99
C ASP A 466 -5.47 -10.23 -32.39
N SER A 467 -4.42 -11.02 -32.63
CA SER A 467 -4.14 -11.64 -33.93
C SER A 467 -4.62 -13.09 -34.06
N THR A 468 -5.08 -13.71 -32.96
CA THR A 468 -5.52 -15.11 -33.00
C THR A 468 -6.83 -15.28 -33.77
N GLN A 469 -6.98 -16.43 -34.44
CA GLN A 469 -8.24 -16.83 -35.08
C GLN A 469 -9.15 -17.65 -34.14
N ASN A 470 -8.64 -18.04 -32.98
CA ASN A 470 -9.36 -18.83 -31.98
C ASN A 470 -9.15 -18.24 -30.57
N LEU A 471 -10.20 -18.23 -29.75
CA LEU A 471 -10.11 -17.75 -28.36
C LEU A 471 -9.18 -18.64 -27.53
N PHE A 472 -8.31 -18.02 -26.73
CA PHE A 472 -7.52 -18.73 -25.73
C PHE A 472 -8.32 -18.89 -24.43
N PRO A 473 -8.02 -19.93 -23.63
CA PRO A 473 -8.44 -19.97 -22.24
C PRO A 473 -7.90 -18.76 -21.47
N GLY A 474 -8.75 -18.11 -20.66
CA GLY A 474 -8.39 -16.93 -19.87
C GLY A 474 -9.09 -15.66 -20.35
N ARG A 475 -8.54 -14.50 -19.96
CA ARG A 475 -9.04 -13.18 -20.37
C ARG A 475 -7.91 -12.43 -21.07
N ARG A 476 -8.22 -11.73 -22.17
CA ARG A 476 -7.26 -10.82 -22.82
C ARG A 476 -6.71 -9.83 -21.77
N PRO A 477 -5.39 -9.63 -21.67
CA PRO A 477 -4.84 -8.60 -20.82
C PRO A 477 -5.23 -7.18 -21.29
N SER A 478 -5.05 -6.20 -20.43
CA SER A 478 -5.13 -4.78 -20.75
C SER A 478 -4.06 -4.39 -21.77
N ASN A 479 -4.24 -3.21 -22.38
CA ASN A 479 -3.22 -2.68 -23.26
C ASN A 479 -1.94 -2.33 -22.47
N PRO A 480 -0.75 -2.51 -23.06
CA PRO A 480 0.49 -2.10 -22.43
C PRO A 480 0.56 -0.59 -22.20
N GLU A 481 1.22 -0.20 -21.12
CA GLU A 481 1.55 1.17 -20.79
C GLU A 481 3.08 1.40 -20.79
N LEU A 482 3.49 2.66 -20.75
CA LEU A 482 4.90 3.00 -20.63
C LEU A 482 5.41 2.53 -19.26
N SER A 483 6.46 1.72 -19.28
CA SER A 483 7.20 1.36 -18.08
C SER A 483 8.24 2.43 -17.77
N LYS A 484 8.36 2.78 -16.48
CA LYS A 484 9.37 3.70 -15.96
C LYS A 484 10.68 3.00 -15.57
N HIS A 485 10.86 1.75 -15.96
CA HIS A 485 12.00 0.92 -15.55
C HIS A 485 12.53 0.06 -16.72
N ILE A 486 12.62 0.69 -17.89
CA ILE A 486 13.23 0.14 -19.11
C ILE A 486 14.60 0.77 -19.36
N TRP A 487 15.55 -0.07 -19.78
CA TRP A 487 16.82 0.34 -20.34
C TRP A 487 17.02 -0.28 -21.71
N THR A 488 17.63 0.47 -22.62
CA THR A 488 17.91 0.02 -23.99
C THR A 488 19.37 0.18 -24.38
N ALA A 489 19.83 -0.67 -25.30
CA ALA A 489 21.15 -0.55 -25.92
C ALA A 489 21.12 -1.04 -27.38
N GLY A 490 22.09 -0.59 -28.17
CA GLY A 490 22.30 -1.08 -29.54
C GLY A 490 23.15 -2.36 -29.56
N PHE A 491 23.00 -3.17 -30.61
CA PHE A 491 23.94 -4.26 -30.86
C PHE A 491 25.28 -3.72 -31.40
N PRO A 492 26.43 -4.28 -30.98
CA PRO A 492 27.72 -3.99 -31.59
C PRO A 492 27.72 -4.28 -33.09
N LYS A 493 28.37 -3.42 -33.88
CA LYS A 493 28.36 -3.48 -35.35
C LYS A 493 29.16 -4.66 -35.95
N LYS A 494 29.95 -5.37 -35.14
CA LYS A 494 30.93 -6.36 -35.58
C LYS A 494 30.81 -7.68 -34.81
N LEU A 495 29.61 -8.26 -34.78
CA LEU A 495 29.45 -9.61 -34.23
C LEU A 495 29.81 -10.66 -35.28
N ALA A 496 30.51 -11.70 -34.85
CA ALA A 496 30.86 -12.84 -35.69
C ALA A 496 29.60 -13.65 -36.06
N LEU A 497 29.70 -14.56 -37.03
CA LEU A 497 28.64 -15.54 -37.28
C LEU A 497 28.57 -16.55 -36.11
N GLY A 498 27.37 -16.99 -35.76
CA GLY A 498 27.13 -18.02 -34.74
C GLY A 498 26.40 -17.51 -33.50
N LYS A 499 26.45 -18.32 -32.43
CA LYS A 499 25.75 -18.04 -31.17
C LYS A 499 26.53 -17.04 -30.32
N HIS A 500 25.79 -16.15 -29.68
CA HIS A 500 26.28 -15.13 -28.77
C HIS A 500 25.47 -15.14 -27.48
N LYS A 501 26.14 -14.80 -26.38
CA LYS A 501 25.49 -14.64 -25.07
C LYS A 501 25.41 -13.15 -24.73
N LEU A 502 24.21 -12.65 -24.47
CA LEU A 502 23.99 -11.36 -23.84
C LEU A 502 23.93 -11.56 -22.33
N GLU A 503 24.62 -10.71 -21.58
CA GLU A 503 24.49 -10.57 -20.13
C GLU A 503 24.15 -9.12 -19.79
N VAL A 504 23.23 -8.94 -18.85
CA VAL A 504 22.86 -7.64 -18.28
C VAL A 504 23.05 -7.72 -16.78
N ARG A 505 23.56 -6.64 -16.19
CA ARG A 505 23.61 -6.44 -14.74
C ARG A 505 23.00 -5.10 -14.37
N ALA A 506 22.30 -5.06 -13.25
CA ALA A 506 21.71 -3.86 -12.70
C ALA A 506 22.03 -3.74 -11.21
N ALA A 507 22.15 -2.51 -10.72
CA ALA A 507 22.22 -2.20 -9.30
C ALA A 507 21.05 -1.27 -8.93
N ASP A 508 20.27 -1.65 -7.91
CA ASP A 508 19.19 -0.79 -7.39
C ASP A 508 19.75 0.31 -6.46
N MET A 509 18.86 1.25 -6.10
CA MET A 509 19.17 2.33 -5.16
C MET A 509 19.58 1.87 -3.75
N TYR A 510 19.43 0.58 -3.43
CA TYR A 510 19.81 -0.03 -2.16
C TYR A 510 21.15 -0.79 -2.23
N GLY A 511 21.79 -0.80 -3.41
CA GLY A 511 23.06 -1.45 -3.70
C GLY A 511 22.96 -2.95 -4.00
N ASN A 512 21.76 -3.51 -4.14
CA ASN A 512 21.61 -4.91 -4.54
C ASN A 512 21.92 -5.07 -6.03
N GLN A 513 22.60 -6.16 -6.39
CA GLN A 513 22.96 -6.46 -7.77
C GLN A 513 22.15 -7.62 -8.32
N PHE A 514 21.68 -7.47 -9.54
CA PHE A 514 20.91 -8.48 -10.27
C PHE A 514 21.51 -8.70 -11.64
N THR A 515 21.39 -9.92 -12.16
CA THR A 515 21.87 -10.29 -13.48
C THR A 515 20.82 -11.06 -14.27
N ALA A 516 20.78 -10.86 -15.57
CA ALA A 516 20.01 -11.69 -16.50
C ALA A 516 20.85 -11.98 -17.74
N SER A 517 20.56 -13.10 -18.42
CA SER A 517 21.24 -13.45 -19.65
C SER A 517 20.30 -14.13 -20.63
N GLU A 518 20.53 -13.89 -21.92
CA GLU A 518 19.81 -14.53 -23.03
C GLU A 518 20.80 -14.86 -24.15
N GLU A 519 20.47 -15.86 -24.96
CA GLU A 519 21.24 -16.21 -26.16
C GLU A 519 20.55 -15.69 -27.42
N PHE A 520 21.35 -15.32 -28.42
CA PHE A 520 20.90 -15.00 -29.78
C PHE A 520 21.92 -15.51 -30.80
N GLU A 521 21.53 -15.56 -32.07
CA GLU A 521 22.39 -16.02 -33.15
C GLU A 521 22.59 -14.95 -34.22
N VAL A 522 23.81 -14.87 -34.76
CA VAL A 522 24.15 -14.05 -35.91
C VAL A 522 24.25 -14.96 -37.13
N GLN A 523 23.39 -14.73 -38.13
CA GLN A 523 23.29 -15.57 -39.33
C GLN A 523 23.50 -14.75 -40.60
N ASN A 524 23.80 -15.43 -41.71
CA ASN A 524 23.83 -14.77 -43.03
C ASN A 524 22.44 -14.26 -43.41
N PRO A 525 22.33 -13.07 -44.04
CA PRO A 525 21.05 -12.51 -44.44
C PRO A 525 20.43 -13.36 -45.56
N VAL A 526 19.12 -13.59 -45.46
CA VAL A 526 18.33 -14.18 -46.54
C VAL A 526 17.88 -13.04 -47.45
N LEU A 527 18.32 -13.06 -48.70
CA LEU A 527 17.95 -12.04 -49.68
C LEU A 527 16.52 -12.29 -50.18
N ILE A 528 15.79 -11.21 -50.42
CA ILE A 528 14.51 -11.29 -51.14
C ILE A 528 14.83 -11.83 -52.54
N PRO A 529 14.15 -12.91 -52.98
CA PRO A 529 14.38 -13.53 -54.29
C PRO A 529 14.30 -12.56 -55.46
#